data_AF-A0A832ZTH1-F1
#
_entry.id   AF-A0A832ZTH1-F1
#
_cell.length_a   1.000
_cell.length_b   1.000
_cell.length_c   1.000
_cell.angle_alpha   90.00
_cell.angle_beta   90.00
_cell.angle_gamma   90.00
#
_symmetry.space_group_name_H-M   'P 1'
#
loop_
_entity.id
_entity.type
_entity.pdbx_description
1 polymer ?
#
loop_
_entity_poly.entity_id
_entity_poly.type
_entity_poly.pdbx_seq_one_letter_code
_entity_poly.pdbx_strand_id
1 'polypeptide(L)'
;MAWRNIMASIFEAAINHVESTCARDGSEPIACARALVAAADALYTPLKPVDSGLGEARRVATMLASLVANTFIYMVSKDKDIEFIKSVRSELEGIVNTEKPLEEVEAILEKASATMTPAKLDDAREAVLNEISEYIEPPQPTIPRRRRRQPRRPNPAQNIRRLVRDLGRRDPLLAKQIARLLKAKGIPA
;
A
#
# COMPACT_ATOMS: atom_id res chain seq x y z
N MET A 1 16.10 9.99 -13.63
CA MET A 1 15.63 10.99 -12.62
C MET A 1 14.13 11.30 -12.77
N ALA A 2 13.63 11.56 -13.98
CA ALA A 2 12.22 11.90 -14.21
C ALA A 2 11.21 10.83 -13.69
N TRP A 3 11.42 9.54 -14.00
CA TRP A 3 10.48 8.49 -13.59
C TRP A 3 10.37 8.31 -12.07
N ARG A 4 11.47 8.50 -11.31
CA ARG A 4 11.45 8.40 -9.84
C ARG A 4 10.63 9.52 -9.21
N ASN A 5 10.71 10.73 -9.76
CA ASN A 5 9.90 11.86 -9.30
C ASN A 5 8.41 11.62 -9.59
N ILE A 6 8.09 11.06 -10.76
CA ILE A 6 6.72 10.66 -11.11
C ILE A 6 6.22 9.60 -10.12
N MET A 7 7.01 8.55 -9.87
CA MET A 7 6.66 7.50 -8.90
C MET A 7 6.47 8.04 -7.48
N ALA A 8 7.34 8.95 -7.03
CA ALA A 8 7.22 9.57 -5.71
C ALA A 8 5.97 10.45 -5.62
N SER A 9 5.64 11.19 -6.68
CA SER A 9 4.42 12.01 -6.78
C SER A 9 3.15 11.15 -6.77
N ILE A 10 3.12 10.05 -7.53
CA ILE A 10 2.01 9.09 -7.52
C ILE A 10 1.87 8.45 -6.15
N PHE A 11 2.98 8.07 -5.51
CA PHE A 11 2.95 7.52 -4.15
C PHE A 11 2.41 8.52 -3.12
N GLU A 12 2.81 9.79 -3.21
CA GLU A 12 2.27 10.86 -2.38
C GLU A 12 0.76 11.03 -2.61
N ALA A 13 0.33 11.11 -3.87
CA ALA A 13 -1.09 11.23 -4.24
C ALA A 13 -1.92 10.03 -3.75
N ALA A 14 -1.37 8.81 -3.85
CA ALA A 14 -1.99 7.59 -3.38
C ALA A 14 -2.17 7.59 -1.85
N ILE A 15 -1.13 7.96 -1.08
CA ILE A 15 -1.27 8.07 0.38
C ILE A 15 -2.27 9.17 0.76
N ASN A 16 -2.21 10.33 0.10
CA ASN A 16 -3.16 11.42 0.34
C ASN A 16 -4.61 10.97 0.10
N HIS A 17 -4.83 10.21 -0.97
CA HIS A 17 -6.15 9.67 -1.29
C HIS A 17 -6.62 8.69 -0.21
N VAL A 18 -5.80 7.68 0.13
CA VAL A 18 -6.10 6.69 1.17
C VAL A 18 -6.35 7.34 2.53
N GLU A 19 -5.52 8.30 2.93
CA GLU A 19 -5.70 9.06 4.17
C GLU A 19 -7.04 9.81 4.17
N SER A 20 -7.34 10.52 3.08
CA SER A 20 -8.59 11.28 2.96
C SER A 20 -9.85 10.41 2.98
N THR A 21 -9.77 9.19 2.45
CA THR A 21 -10.89 8.26 2.37
C THR A 21 -11.05 7.47 3.67
N CYS A 22 -9.94 7.13 4.34
CA CYS A 22 -9.95 6.18 5.47
C CYS A 22 -9.76 6.77 6.86
N ALA A 23 -9.06 7.90 6.99
CA ALA A 23 -8.81 8.50 8.29
C ALA A 23 -9.93 9.43 8.75
N ARG A 24 -10.84 9.86 7.86
CA ARG A 24 -11.98 10.74 8.21
C ARG A 24 -13.03 10.06 9.08
N ASP A 25 -13.70 10.83 9.92
CA ASP A 25 -14.88 10.40 10.65
C ASP A 25 -16.01 10.02 9.67
N GLY A 26 -16.68 8.90 9.93
CA GLY A 26 -17.72 8.38 9.05
C GLY A 26 -17.22 7.67 7.78
N SER A 27 -15.92 7.35 7.67
CA SER A 27 -15.41 6.58 6.52
C SER A 27 -16.12 5.23 6.39
N GLU A 28 -16.51 4.88 5.17
CA GLU A 28 -17.08 3.57 4.87
C GLU A 28 -15.98 2.55 4.53
N PRO A 29 -16.04 1.32 5.08
CA PRO A 29 -15.05 0.28 4.79
C PRO A 29 -14.88 -0.02 3.30
N ILE A 30 -15.96 0.02 2.53
CA ILE A 30 -15.96 -0.24 1.09
C ILE A 30 -15.21 0.84 0.31
N ALA A 31 -15.39 2.11 0.67
CA ALA A 31 -14.67 3.23 0.05
C ALA A 31 -13.16 3.13 0.34
N CYS A 32 -12.80 2.70 1.56
CA CYS A 32 -11.41 2.42 1.91
C CYS A 32 -10.79 1.29 1.09
N ALA A 33 -11.50 0.18 0.95
CA ALA A 33 -11.03 -0.94 0.18
C ALA A 33 -10.80 -0.57 -1.30
N ARG A 34 -11.71 0.24 -1.89
CA ARG A 34 -11.51 0.78 -3.25
C ARG A 34 -10.29 1.68 -3.34
N ALA A 35 -10.13 2.63 -2.42
CA ALA A 35 -9.00 3.55 -2.41
C ALA A 35 -7.65 2.82 -2.29
N LEU A 36 -7.60 1.73 -1.51
CA LEU A 36 -6.40 0.90 -1.37
C LEU A 36 -6.06 0.13 -2.65
N VAL A 37 -7.06 -0.41 -3.35
CA VAL A 37 -6.86 -1.09 -4.64
C VAL A 37 -6.48 -0.07 -5.72
N ALA A 38 -7.14 1.10 -5.73
CA ALA A 38 -6.83 2.21 -6.63
C ALA A 38 -5.38 2.66 -6.48
N ALA A 39 -4.91 2.80 -5.23
CA ALA A 39 -3.53 3.15 -4.95
C ALA A 39 -2.53 2.11 -5.53
N ALA A 40 -2.82 0.81 -5.38
CA ALA A 40 -1.97 -0.25 -5.92
C ALA A 40 -1.88 -0.20 -7.46
N ASP A 41 -3.02 -0.01 -8.14
CA ASP A 41 -3.06 0.09 -9.60
C ASP A 41 -2.40 1.37 -10.13
N ALA A 42 -2.62 2.51 -9.45
CA ALA A 42 -1.97 3.78 -9.79
C ALA A 42 -0.44 3.66 -9.72
N LEU A 43 0.09 2.95 -8.73
CA LEU A 43 1.53 2.71 -8.56
C LEU A 43 2.12 1.79 -9.63
N TYR A 44 1.33 0.87 -10.18
CA TYR A 44 1.78 0.00 -11.27
C TYR A 44 1.69 0.66 -12.64
N THR A 45 0.68 1.51 -12.86
CA THR A 45 0.40 2.17 -14.15
C THR A 45 1.62 2.75 -14.86
N PRO A 46 2.47 3.60 -14.24
CA PRO A 46 3.67 4.14 -14.89
C PRO A 46 4.76 3.10 -15.16
N LEU A 47 4.71 1.94 -14.52
CA LEU A 47 5.69 0.87 -14.64
C LEU A 47 5.31 -0.16 -15.72
N LYS A 48 4.04 -0.27 -16.09
CA LYS A 48 3.57 -1.21 -17.13
C LYS A 48 4.33 -1.10 -18.46
N PRO A 49 4.60 0.09 -19.04
CA PRO A 49 5.30 0.19 -20.32
C PRO A 49 6.75 -0.30 -20.28
N VAL A 50 7.36 -0.32 -19.10
CA VAL A 50 8.75 -0.75 -18.88
C VAL A 50 8.84 -2.14 -18.24
N ASP A 51 7.69 -2.80 -18.00
CA ASP A 51 7.67 -4.16 -17.52
C ASP A 51 8.07 -5.11 -18.66
N SER A 52 9.36 -5.42 -18.69
CA SER A 52 9.97 -6.35 -19.64
C SER A 52 9.64 -7.83 -19.35
N GLY A 53 8.83 -8.11 -18.33
CA GLY A 53 8.55 -9.47 -17.86
C GLY A 53 9.64 -10.06 -16.96
N LEU A 54 10.75 -9.34 -16.76
CA LEU A 54 11.80 -9.68 -15.78
C LEU A 54 11.33 -9.53 -14.32
N GLY A 55 10.14 -8.95 -14.12
CA GLY A 55 9.45 -8.87 -12.83
C GLY A 55 9.97 -7.78 -11.89
N GLU A 56 10.94 -6.96 -12.30
CA GLU A 56 11.45 -5.86 -11.47
C GLU A 56 10.40 -4.76 -11.26
N ALA A 57 9.72 -4.34 -12.34
CA ALA A 57 8.61 -3.40 -12.29
C ALA A 57 7.48 -3.89 -11.37
N ARG A 58 7.06 -5.14 -11.55
CA ARG A 58 6.06 -5.81 -10.69
C ARG A 58 6.49 -5.78 -9.23
N ARG A 59 7.71 -6.20 -8.92
CA ARG A 59 8.21 -6.21 -7.53
C ARG A 59 8.26 -4.81 -6.91
N VAL A 60 8.62 -3.78 -7.67
CA VAL A 60 8.59 -2.39 -7.17
C VAL A 60 7.15 -1.98 -6.88
N ALA A 61 6.22 -2.22 -7.79
CA ALA A 61 4.79 -1.94 -7.58
C ALA A 61 4.24 -2.67 -6.35
N THR A 62 4.49 -3.98 -6.21
CA THR A 62 4.12 -4.79 -5.05
C THR A 62 4.68 -4.20 -3.74
N MET A 63 5.94 -3.78 -3.73
CA MET A 63 6.57 -3.20 -2.54
C MET A 63 5.97 -1.84 -2.15
N LEU A 64 5.65 -1.01 -3.15
CA LEU A 64 4.99 0.27 -2.92
C LEU A 64 3.54 0.07 -2.46
N ALA A 65 2.84 -0.93 -2.99
CA ALA A 65 1.51 -1.31 -2.54
C ALA A 65 1.52 -1.81 -1.08
N SER A 66 2.50 -2.66 -0.70
CA SER A 66 2.71 -3.05 0.70
C SER A 66 2.99 -1.86 1.62
N LEU A 67 3.74 -0.86 1.13
CA LEU A 67 4.00 0.38 1.87
C LEU A 67 2.71 1.18 2.10
N VAL A 68 1.86 1.32 1.08
CA VAL A 68 0.55 1.97 1.20
C VAL A 68 -0.33 1.23 2.22
N ALA A 69 -0.40 -0.10 2.15
CA ALA A 69 -1.19 -0.91 3.08
C ALA A 69 -0.72 -0.74 4.54
N ASN A 70 0.59 -0.83 4.80
CA ASN A 70 1.13 -0.62 6.15
C ASN A 70 0.97 0.83 6.63
N THR A 71 1.00 1.80 5.71
CA THR A 71 0.72 3.21 6.02
C THR A 71 -0.74 3.40 6.43
N PHE A 72 -1.67 2.80 5.69
CA PHE A 72 -3.09 2.74 6.06
C PHE A 72 -3.29 2.13 7.46
N ILE A 73 -2.70 0.96 7.72
CA ILE A 73 -2.78 0.32 9.03
C ILE A 73 -2.24 1.25 10.12
N TYR A 74 -1.07 1.88 9.90
CA TYR A 74 -0.46 2.79 10.86
C TYR A 74 -1.32 4.02 11.17
N MET A 75 -1.97 4.61 10.17
CA MET A 75 -2.87 5.76 10.37
C MET A 75 -4.14 5.34 11.11
N VAL A 76 -4.82 4.30 10.61
CA VAL A 76 -6.12 3.87 11.11
C VAL A 76 -6.04 3.23 12.50
N SER A 77 -4.97 2.50 12.82
CA SER A 77 -4.79 1.88 14.15
C SER A 77 -4.61 2.87 15.30
N LYS A 78 -4.37 4.15 15.02
CA LYS A 78 -4.30 5.19 16.06
C LYS A 78 -5.68 5.70 16.44
N ASP A 79 -6.55 5.85 15.45
CA ASP A 79 -7.78 6.63 15.57
C ASP A 79 -9.05 5.77 15.44
N LYS A 80 -8.94 4.53 14.96
CA LYS A 80 -10.07 3.61 14.73
C LYS A 80 -9.87 2.25 15.36
N ASP A 81 -10.99 1.58 15.61
CA ASP A 81 -10.99 0.22 16.14
C ASP A 81 -10.57 -0.82 15.09
N ILE A 82 -10.07 -1.96 15.58
CA ILE A 82 -9.69 -3.08 14.75
C ILE A 82 -10.86 -3.68 13.96
N GLU A 83 -12.09 -3.54 14.46
CA GLU A 83 -13.28 -3.97 13.74
C GLU A 83 -13.41 -3.26 12.39
N PHE A 84 -13.06 -1.97 12.32
CA PHE A 84 -13.04 -1.24 11.06
C PHE A 84 -12.03 -1.83 10.08
N ILE A 85 -10.81 -2.17 10.55
CA ILE A 85 -9.77 -2.77 9.71
C ILE A 85 -10.22 -4.16 9.20
N LYS A 86 -10.93 -4.94 10.04
CA LYS A 86 -11.54 -6.22 9.62
C LYS A 86 -12.61 -6.03 8.55
N SER A 87 -13.48 -5.03 8.71
CA SER A 87 -14.48 -4.70 7.69
C SER A 87 -13.81 -4.29 6.38
N VAL A 88 -12.75 -3.47 6.42
CA VAL A 88 -11.98 -3.11 5.22
C VAL A 88 -11.38 -4.34 4.55
N ARG A 89 -10.80 -5.28 5.32
CA ARG A 89 -10.31 -6.56 4.75
C ARG A 89 -11.42 -7.31 4.02
N SER A 90 -12.59 -7.47 4.65
CA SER A 90 -13.72 -8.19 4.06
C SER A 90 -14.17 -7.57 2.73
N GLU A 91 -14.26 -6.25 2.66
CA GLU A 91 -14.59 -5.55 1.42
C GLU A 91 -13.49 -5.70 0.36
N LEU A 92 -12.22 -5.70 0.80
CA LEU A 92 -11.07 -5.81 -0.07
C LEU A 92 -10.97 -7.19 -0.74
N GLU A 93 -11.30 -8.28 -0.02
CA GLU A 93 -11.42 -9.63 -0.60
C GLU A 93 -12.42 -9.66 -1.77
N GLY A 94 -13.50 -8.87 -1.70
CA GLY A 94 -14.47 -8.72 -2.79
C GLY A 94 -13.99 -7.83 -3.94
N ILE A 95 -13.17 -6.81 -3.67
CA ILE A 95 -12.79 -5.79 -4.66
C ILE A 95 -11.52 -6.16 -5.44
N VAL A 96 -10.56 -6.88 -4.84
CA VAL A 96 -9.26 -7.22 -5.46
C VAL A 96 -9.42 -7.86 -6.85
N ASN A 97 -10.46 -8.67 -7.04
CA ASN A 97 -10.75 -9.36 -8.30
C ASN A 97 -11.57 -8.54 -9.31
N THR A 98 -12.04 -7.35 -8.94
CA THR A 98 -12.92 -6.52 -9.78
C THR A 98 -12.16 -5.47 -10.59
N GLU A 99 -12.75 -4.96 -11.66
CA GLU A 99 -12.20 -3.83 -12.43
C GLU A 99 -12.51 -2.46 -11.77
N LYS A 100 -13.16 -2.44 -10.60
CA LYS A 100 -13.97 -1.30 -10.13
C LYS A 100 -13.30 -0.01 -9.64
N PRO A 101 -11.98 0.15 -9.43
CA PRO A 101 -11.46 1.45 -9.03
C PRO A 101 -10.91 2.31 -10.18
N LEU A 102 -11.34 2.12 -11.44
CA LEU A 102 -10.79 2.88 -12.58
C LEU A 102 -10.85 4.41 -12.40
N GLU A 103 -11.99 4.94 -11.98
CA GLU A 103 -12.17 6.39 -11.75
C GLU A 103 -11.25 6.92 -10.62
N GLU A 104 -11.06 6.13 -9.56
CA GLU A 104 -10.19 6.49 -8.44
C GLU A 104 -8.70 6.44 -8.85
N VAL A 105 -8.33 5.50 -9.71
CA VAL A 105 -6.97 5.41 -10.26
C VAL A 105 -6.66 6.63 -11.12
N GLU A 106 -7.58 7.02 -12.01
CA GLU A 106 -7.43 8.21 -12.85
C GLU A 106 -7.27 9.46 -11.99
N ALA A 107 -8.09 9.62 -10.94
CA ALA A 107 -7.99 10.76 -10.03
C ALA A 107 -6.63 10.83 -9.28
N ILE A 108 -6.03 9.69 -8.92
CA ILE A 108 -4.69 9.64 -8.31
C ILE A 108 -3.63 10.04 -9.34
N LEU A 109 -3.71 9.51 -10.55
CA LEU A 109 -2.75 9.75 -11.63
C LEU A 109 -2.78 11.21 -12.12
N GLU A 110 -3.96 11.81 -12.26
CA GLU A 110 -4.14 13.21 -12.62
C GLU A 110 -3.51 14.15 -11.59
N LYS A 111 -3.72 13.89 -10.29
CA LYS A 111 -3.07 14.68 -9.22
C LYS A 111 -1.55 14.60 -9.27
N ALA A 112 -1.01 13.49 -9.73
CA ALA A 112 0.42 13.32 -9.94
C ALA A 112 0.93 13.88 -11.29
N SER A 113 0.06 14.53 -12.08
CA SER A 113 0.33 15.00 -13.44
C SER A 113 0.77 13.88 -14.40
N ALA A 114 0.29 12.66 -14.16
CA ALA A 114 0.54 11.49 -15.00
C ALA A 114 -0.73 11.17 -15.80
N THR A 115 -0.85 11.69 -17.02
CA THR A 115 -1.93 11.29 -17.94
C THR A 115 -1.59 9.95 -18.57
N MET A 116 -2.04 8.86 -17.94
CA MET A 116 -1.77 7.48 -18.36
C MET A 116 -3.04 6.64 -18.26
N THR A 117 -3.16 5.63 -19.12
CA THR A 117 -4.25 4.65 -19.01
C THR A 117 -4.02 3.75 -17.81
N PRO A 118 -4.98 3.65 -16.87
CA PRO A 118 -4.88 2.79 -15.71
C PRO A 118 -4.47 1.36 -16.05
N ALA A 119 -3.55 0.81 -15.26
CA ALA A 119 -3.15 -0.58 -15.36
C ALA A 119 -3.35 -1.32 -14.06
N LYS A 120 -3.92 -2.52 -14.18
CA LYS A 120 -4.05 -3.48 -13.09
C LYS A 120 -2.81 -4.37 -12.97
N LEU A 121 -2.40 -4.67 -11.75
CA LEU A 121 -1.47 -5.76 -11.42
C LEU A 121 -1.99 -6.56 -10.22
N ASP A 122 -2.33 -7.83 -10.44
CA ASP A 122 -2.86 -8.71 -9.39
C ASP A 122 -1.90 -8.82 -8.20
N ASP A 123 -0.60 -9.03 -8.43
CA ASP A 123 0.41 -9.12 -7.35
C ASP A 123 0.40 -7.90 -6.42
N ALA A 124 0.18 -6.70 -6.95
CA ALA A 124 0.16 -5.48 -6.16
C ALA A 124 -1.11 -5.36 -5.31
N ARG A 125 -2.26 -5.77 -5.86
CA ARG A 125 -3.53 -5.83 -5.13
C ARG A 125 -3.52 -6.91 -4.05
N GLU A 126 -2.98 -8.09 -4.36
CA GLU A 126 -2.79 -9.18 -3.41
C GLU A 126 -1.83 -8.77 -2.29
N ALA A 127 -0.78 -8.01 -2.58
CA ALA A 127 0.11 -7.50 -1.53
C ALA A 127 -0.62 -6.62 -0.51
N VAL A 128 -1.54 -5.76 -0.96
CA VAL A 128 -2.38 -4.98 -0.04
C VAL A 128 -3.23 -5.88 0.85
N LEU A 129 -3.90 -6.88 0.24
CA LEU A 129 -4.72 -7.85 0.97
C LEU A 129 -3.90 -8.63 1.99
N ASN A 130 -2.72 -9.09 1.60
CA ASN A 130 -1.84 -9.90 2.44
C ASN A 130 -1.33 -9.10 3.64
N GLU A 131 -0.89 -7.84 3.45
CA GLU A 131 -0.40 -7.01 4.56
C GLU A 131 -1.51 -6.71 5.58
N ILE A 132 -2.74 -6.46 5.13
CA ILE A 132 -3.88 -6.25 6.01
C ILE A 132 -4.27 -7.57 6.72
N SER A 133 -4.25 -8.68 5.99
CA SER A 133 -4.55 -10.00 6.55
C SER A 133 -3.54 -10.42 7.60
N GLU A 134 -2.23 -10.27 7.32
CA GLU A 134 -1.15 -10.56 8.28
C GLU A 134 -1.22 -9.67 9.53
N TYR A 135 -1.73 -8.45 9.40
CA TYR A 135 -1.94 -7.57 10.55
C TYR A 135 -3.08 -8.04 11.46
N ILE A 136 -4.19 -8.50 10.88
CA ILE A 136 -5.36 -8.99 11.62
C ILE A 136 -5.09 -10.40 12.19
N GLU A 137 -4.57 -11.29 11.35
CA GLU A 137 -4.33 -12.70 11.58
C GLU A 137 -2.85 -13.02 11.29
N PRO A 138 -1.94 -12.72 12.23
CA PRO A 138 -0.52 -13.01 12.03
C PRO A 138 -0.31 -14.51 11.83
N PRO A 139 0.52 -14.91 10.84
CA PRO A 139 0.74 -16.31 10.53
C PRO A 139 1.26 -17.06 11.76
N GLN A 140 0.66 -18.21 12.05
CA GLN A 140 1.10 -19.07 13.14
C GLN A 140 2.46 -19.69 12.77
N PRO A 141 3.45 -19.68 13.67
CA PRO A 141 4.73 -20.32 13.40
C PRO A 141 4.54 -21.82 13.15
N THR A 142 5.10 -22.33 12.06
CA THR A 142 5.04 -23.75 11.64
C THR A 142 5.72 -24.70 12.64
N ILE A 143 6.57 -24.20 13.53
CA ILE A 143 7.27 -24.98 14.55
C ILE A 143 6.89 -24.45 15.94
N PRO A 144 6.23 -25.25 16.80
CA PRO A 144 5.88 -24.83 18.15
C PRO A 144 7.14 -24.63 19.00
N ARG A 145 7.54 -23.36 19.20
CA ARG A 145 8.65 -23.02 20.10
C ARG A 145 8.22 -23.28 21.56
N ARG A 146 9.06 -24.01 22.31
CA ARG A 146 8.89 -24.41 23.73
C ARG A 146 8.56 -23.28 24.73
N ARG A 147 8.68 -22.00 24.35
CA ARG A 147 8.24 -20.84 25.14
C ARG A 147 7.25 -20.02 24.31
N ARG A 148 5.96 -20.21 24.58
CA ARG A 148 4.85 -19.46 23.97
C ARG A 148 4.98 -17.97 24.30
N ARG A 149 5.45 -17.17 23.35
CA ARG A 149 4.92 -15.81 23.21
C ARG A 149 3.79 -15.92 22.22
N GLN A 150 2.58 -15.50 22.58
CA GLN A 150 1.50 -15.35 21.61
C GLN A 150 2.04 -14.55 20.42
N PRO A 151 1.69 -14.90 19.16
CA PRO A 151 2.09 -14.12 18.00
C PRO A 151 1.60 -12.69 18.23
N ARG A 152 2.55 -11.77 18.41
CA ARG A 152 2.22 -10.35 18.53
C ARG A 152 1.85 -9.86 17.15
N ARG A 153 0.81 -9.04 17.07
CA ARG A 153 0.46 -8.35 15.82
C ARG A 153 1.70 -7.66 15.25
N PRO A 154 1.95 -7.76 13.94
CA PRO A 154 3.09 -7.10 13.33
C PRO A 154 3.00 -5.60 13.58
N ASN A 155 4.14 -4.99 13.91
CA ASN A 155 4.19 -3.56 14.15
C ASN A 155 4.28 -2.83 12.80
N PRO A 156 3.24 -2.09 12.37
CA PRO A 156 3.21 -1.45 11.05
C PRO A 156 4.38 -0.47 10.88
N ALA A 157 4.80 0.23 11.94
CA ALA A 157 5.97 1.11 11.89
C ALA A 157 7.29 0.35 11.61
N GLN A 158 7.42 -0.88 12.10
CA GLN A 158 8.60 -1.70 11.81
C GLN A 158 8.57 -2.23 10.37
N ASN A 159 7.39 -2.62 9.89
CA ASN A 159 7.20 -3.05 8.51
C ASN A 159 7.49 -1.93 7.50
N ILE A 160 7.01 -0.71 7.75
CA ILE A 160 7.29 0.45 6.90
C ILE A 160 8.81 0.68 6.80
N ARG A 161 9.53 0.73 7.92
CA ARG A 161 11.01 0.86 7.92
C ARG A 161 11.71 -0.28 7.19
N ARG A 162 11.21 -1.52 7.31
CA ARG A 162 11.73 -2.69 6.60
C ARG A 162 11.56 -2.50 5.09
N LEU A 163 10.35 -2.17 4.64
CA LEU A 163 10.02 -1.99 3.24
C LEU A 163 10.79 -0.82 2.60
N VAL A 164 10.94 0.31 3.31
CA VAL A 164 11.76 1.44 2.85
C VAL A 164 13.24 1.02 2.71
N ARG A 165 13.76 0.22 3.65
CA ARG A 165 15.13 -0.30 3.56
C ARG A 165 15.30 -1.27 2.38
N ASP A 166 14.35 -2.17 2.18
CA ASP A 166 14.39 -3.13 1.08
C ASP A 166 14.23 -2.43 -0.28
N LEU A 167 13.43 -1.37 -0.35
CA LEU A 167 13.40 -0.48 -1.50
C LEU A 167 14.75 0.20 -1.70
N GLY A 168 15.36 0.69 -0.62
CA GLY A 168 16.67 1.37 -0.67
C GLY A 168 17.82 0.49 -1.11
N ARG A 169 17.73 -0.84 -0.93
CA ARG A 169 18.69 -1.80 -1.49
C ARG A 169 18.59 -1.92 -3.01
N ARG A 170 17.44 -1.58 -3.60
CA ARG A 170 17.16 -1.70 -5.03
C ARG A 170 17.27 -0.34 -5.72
N ASP A 171 16.55 0.64 -5.20
CA ASP A 171 16.58 2.03 -5.65
C ASP A 171 16.76 2.98 -4.45
N PRO A 172 18.02 3.32 -4.09
CA PRO A 172 18.32 4.21 -2.98
C PRO A 172 17.70 5.61 -3.12
N LEU A 173 17.54 6.10 -4.35
CA LEU A 173 17.06 7.46 -4.61
C LEU A 173 15.54 7.53 -4.42
N LEU A 174 14.80 6.58 -4.97
CA LEU A 174 13.36 6.48 -4.77
C LEU A 174 13.02 6.24 -3.30
N ALA A 175 13.76 5.35 -2.62
CA ALA A 175 13.58 5.08 -1.20
C ALA A 175 13.79 6.35 -0.34
N LYS A 176 14.80 7.16 -0.66
CA LYS A 176 15.05 8.43 0.05
C LYS A 176 13.92 9.44 -0.15
N GLN A 177 13.33 9.51 -1.35
CA GLN A 177 12.18 10.37 -1.64
C GLN A 177 10.95 9.90 -0.86
N ILE A 178 10.64 8.61 -0.91
CA ILE A 178 9.52 8.02 -0.18
C ILE A 178 9.67 8.18 1.33
N ALA A 179 10.87 7.95 1.88
CA ALA A 179 11.12 8.14 3.31
C ALA A 179 10.88 9.59 3.76
N ARG A 180 11.22 10.58 2.91
CA ARG A 180 10.93 12.00 3.20
C ARG A 180 9.43 12.29 3.17
N LEU A 181 8.71 11.75 2.20
CA LEU A 181 7.25 11.89 2.09
C LEU A 181 6.54 11.30 3.32
N LEU A 182 6.91 10.07 3.70
CA LEU A 182 6.37 9.42 4.90
C LEU A 182 6.69 10.21 6.17
N LYS A 183 7.93 10.71 6.31
CA LYS A 183 8.33 11.56 7.44
C LYS A 183 7.54 12.87 7.51
N ALA A 184 7.27 13.51 6.36
CA ALA A 184 6.47 14.73 6.29
C ALA A 184 5.03 14.51 6.79
N LYS A 185 4.52 13.28 6.68
CA LYS A 185 3.22 12.84 7.20
C LYS A 185 3.26 12.31 8.63
N GLY A 186 4.39 12.39 9.33
CA GLY A 186 4.55 11.85 10.68
C GLY A 186 4.57 10.31 10.74
N ILE A 187 4.79 9.63 9.61
CA ILE A 187 4.89 8.18 9.52
C ILE A 187 6.36 7.77 9.70
N PRO A 188 6.67 6.79 10.57
CA PRO A 188 8.05 6.35 10.81
C PRO A 188 8.57 5.54 9.62
N ALA A 189 9.49 6.14 8.85
CA ALA A 189 10.18 5.55 7.70
C ALA A 189 11.70 5.46 7.91
#